data_AF-A0A7K0IDZ4-F1
#
_entry.id   AF-A0A7K0IDZ4-F1
#
_cell.length_a   1.000
_cell.length_b   1.000
_cell.length_c   1.000
_cell.angle_alpha   90.00
_cell.angle_beta   90.00
_cell.angle_gamma   90.00
#
_symmetry.space_group_name_H-M   'P 1'
#
loop_
_entity.id
_entity.type
_entity.pdbx_description
1 polymer ?
#
loop_
_entity_poly.entity_id
_entity_poly.type
_entity_poly.pdbx_seq_one_letter_code
_entity_poly.pdbx_strand_id
1 'polypeptide(L)'
;MPGRAHENAAACEDRTTPSGGALPLCTVEEAMERRHSVRSFTGQRIEGPVLAALCDELDACNREGGLRMQVVLDEPRAFSSMLARYGKFANVRNYVAIIGKTADNLDERAGYYGERLVLAAQALGLNTCWAALTFSKRQVRRLAGPEERLVCALALGYGATQGRPRKSKAPEDVSRAAGKPPEWFERGVRAALLAPTALNQQKFRFELLLDGKTVRAQTLSGAYTAVDLGIAKYHFEVGAGTESFAWARQGGGVTG
;
A
#
# COMPACT_ATOMS: atom_id res chain seq x y z
N MET A 1 -8.42 19.44 24.46
CA MET A 1 -8.58 20.12 23.15
C MET A 1 -8.85 19.09 22.04
N PRO A 2 -10.12 18.80 21.68
CA PRO A 2 -10.49 17.78 20.69
C PRO A 2 -10.48 18.25 19.22
N GLY A 3 -10.24 19.53 18.91
CA GLY A 3 -10.53 20.11 17.58
C GLY A 3 -9.51 19.88 16.45
N ARG A 4 -8.20 19.76 16.72
CA ARG A 4 -7.16 19.83 15.66
C ARG A 4 -7.02 18.62 14.72
N ALA A 5 -7.66 17.48 15.02
CA ALA A 5 -7.48 16.29 14.18
C ALA A 5 -8.25 16.36 12.84
N HIS A 6 -9.35 17.13 12.81
CA HIS A 6 -10.15 17.31 11.60
C HIS A 6 -9.53 18.34 10.64
N GLU A 7 -8.89 19.40 11.15
CA GLU A 7 -8.20 20.41 10.32
C GLU A 7 -7.05 19.81 9.49
N ASN A 8 -6.34 18.81 10.04
CA ASN A 8 -5.18 18.20 9.37
C ASN A 8 -5.54 17.12 8.32
N ALA A 9 -6.81 16.71 8.24
CA ALA A 9 -7.29 15.71 7.27
C ALA A 9 -7.72 16.33 5.92
N ALA A 10 -7.77 17.67 5.86
CA ALA A 10 -8.07 18.46 4.67
C ALA A 10 -6.82 18.78 3.81
N ALA A 11 -5.73 18.03 3.98
CA ALA A 11 -4.43 18.32 3.34
C ALA A 11 -4.47 18.40 1.81
N CYS A 12 -5.47 17.79 1.17
CA CYS A 12 -5.66 17.81 -0.29
C CYS A 12 -6.63 18.91 -0.79
N GLU A 13 -7.12 19.78 0.10
CA GLU A 13 -8.03 20.88 -0.27
C GLU A 13 -7.27 22.15 -0.71
N ASP A 14 -6.03 22.37 -0.24
CA ASP A 14 -5.16 23.49 -0.64
C ASP A 14 -4.08 23.03 -1.63
N ARG A 15 -4.51 22.69 -2.85
CA ARG A 15 -3.64 22.27 -3.97
C ARG A 15 -3.15 23.50 -4.76
N THR A 16 -2.31 24.33 -4.15
CA THR A 16 -1.60 25.36 -4.92
C THR A 16 -0.36 24.73 -5.56
N THR A 17 -0.19 24.84 -6.88
CA THR A 17 0.96 24.29 -7.62
C THR A 17 2.04 25.35 -7.83
N PRO A 18 3.17 25.35 -7.11
CA PRO A 18 4.34 26.11 -7.53
C PRO A 18 5.09 25.37 -8.65
N SER A 19 5.68 26.12 -9.59
CA SER A 19 6.51 25.57 -10.66
C SER A 19 7.85 25.04 -10.11
N GLY A 20 8.12 23.74 -10.21
CA GLY A 20 9.46 23.22 -9.94
C GLY A 20 9.59 21.69 -9.87
N GLY A 21 10.41 21.13 -10.78
CA GLY A 21 10.88 19.74 -10.80
C GLY A 21 10.05 18.79 -11.67
N ALA A 22 10.72 17.94 -12.47
CA ALA A 22 10.07 16.84 -13.17
C ALA A 22 9.73 15.74 -12.15
N LEU A 23 8.46 15.68 -11.73
CA LEU A 23 7.89 14.56 -11.00
C LEU A 23 7.13 13.65 -11.99
N PRO A 24 7.12 12.31 -11.79
CA PRO A 24 7.81 11.55 -10.74
C PRO A 24 9.34 11.44 -10.96
N LEU A 25 10.08 11.09 -9.91
CA LEU A 25 11.55 10.96 -9.91
C LEU A 25 12.05 9.63 -10.49
N CYS A 26 11.18 8.63 -10.62
CA CYS A 26 11.47 7.33 -11.22
C CYS A 26 10.20 6.67 -11.75
N THR A 27 10.37 5.59 -12.51
CA THR A 27 9.28 4.71 -12.95
C THR A 27 8.67 3.92 -11.78
N VAL A 28 7.50 3.31 -11.99
CA VAL A 28 6.84 2.48 -10.97
C VAL A 28 7.65 1.20 -10.70
N GLU A 29 8.31 0.66 -11.71
CA GLU A 29 9.19 -0.50 -11.62
C GLU A 29 10.41 -0.20 -10.76
N GLU A 30 11.08 0.92 -11.01
CA GLU A 30 12.18 1.38 -10.15
C GLU A 30 11.71 1.68 -8.72
N ALA A 31 10.51 2.25 -8.57
CA ALA A 31 9.93 2.49 -7.25
C ALA A 31 9.70 1.16 -6.51
N MET A 32 9.20 0.11 -7.16
CA MET A 32 9.00 -1.20 -6.55
C MET A 32 10.30 -1.79 -6.00
N GLU A 33 11.40 -1.68 -6.74
CA GLU A 33 12.70 -2.20 -6.32
C GLU A 33 13.29 -1.41 -5.15
N ARG A 34 13.16 -0.08 -5.20
CA ARG A 34 13.73 0.84 -4.19
C ARG A 34 12.87 0.96 -2.93
N ARG A 35 11.58 0.60 -3.00
CA ARG A 35 10.65 0.74 -1.89
C ARG A 35 11.00 -0.24 -0.77
N HIS A 36 11.32 0.33 0.40
CA HIS A 36 11.49 -0.43 1.63
C HIS A 36 10.73 0.23 2.79
N SER A 37 10.38 -0.56 3.80
CA SER A 37 9.66 -0.03 4.96
C SER A 37 10.56 0.90 5.78
N VAL A 38 10.18 2.17 5.88
CA VAL A 38 10.87 3.18 6.69
C VAL A 38 10.02 3.55 7.90
N ARG A 39 10.65 3.54 9.07
CA ARG A 39 9.98 3.85 10.34
C ARG A 39 10.56 5.06 11.05
N SER A 40 11.59 5.69 10.48
CA SER A 40 12.20 6.91 11.01
C SER A 40 12.24 7.95 9.91
N PHE A 41 11.70 9.13 10.21
CA PHE A 41 11.50 10.20 9.24
C PHE A 41 12.22 11.48 9.64
N THR A 42 12.55 12.33 8.68
CA THR A 42 13.09 13.67 8.91
C THR A 42 11.97 14.66 9.28
N GLY A 43 12.33 15.90 9.61
CA GLY A 43 11.37 16.97 9.87
C GLY A 43 10.87 17.70 8.61
N GLN A 44 11.30 17.26 7.42
CA GLN A 44 10.96 17.92 6.15
C GLN A 44 9.46 17.78 5.86
N ARG A 45 8.84 18.90 5.44
CA ARG A 45 7.40 18.98 5.14
C ARG A 45 7.09 18.39 3.77
N ILE A 46 5.92 17.78 3.65
CA ILE A 46 5.34 17.34 2.37
C ILE A 46 4.47 18.50 1.87
N GLU A 47 4.93 19.21 0.86
CA GLU A 47 4.29 20.45 0.37
C GLU A 47 4.56 20.63 -1.13
N GLY A 48 3.88 21.61 -1.73
CA GLY A 48 4.08 21.97 -3.15
C GLY A 48 3.76 20.82 -4.12
N PRO A 49 4.56 20.64 -5.19
CA PRO A 49 4.28 19.65 -6.25
C PRO A 49 4.20 18.20 -5.76
N VAL A 50 4.98 17.84 -4.73
CA VAL A 50 4.98 16.50 -4.14
C VAL A 50 3.63 16.20 -3.47
N LEU A 51 3.11 17.16 -2.69
CA LEU A 51 1.81 17.00 -2.03
C LEU A 51 0.68 16.94 -3.07
N ALA A 52 0.71 17.82 -4.07
CA ALA A 52 -0.29 17.84 -5.14
C ALA A 52 -0.34 16.48 -5.87
N ALA A 53 0.80 15.97 -6.33
CA ALA A 53 0.89 14.69 -7.03
C ALA A 53 0.44 13.51 -6.15
N LEU A 54 0.80 13.51 -4.86
CA LEU A 54 0.35 12.49 -3.92
C LEU A 54 -1.18 12.51 -3.73
N CYS A 55 -1.77 13.69 -3.63
CA CYS A 55 -3.22 13.88 -3.49
C CYS A 55 -3.97 13.47 -4.76
N ASP A 56 -3.46 13.82 -5.95
CA ASP A 56 -4.08 13.43 -7.21
C ASP A 56 -4.10 11.91 -7.39
N GLU A 57 -3.01 11.23 -7.02
CA GLU A 57 -2.96 9.77 -7.04
C GLU A 57 -3.87 9.14 -5.99
N LEU A 58 -3.96 9.73 -4.79
CA LEU A 58 -4.91 9.30 -3.75
C LEU A 58 -6.36 9.43 -4.23
N ASP A 59 -6.71 10.51 -4.92
CA ASP A 59 -8.04 10.73 -5.49
C ASP A 59 -8.36 9.69 -6.57
N ALA A 60 -7.39 9.36 -7.43
CA ALA A 60 -7.52 8.29 -8.42
C ALA A 60 -7.74 6.93 -7.75
N CYS A 61 -6.92 6.59 -6.76
CA CYS A 61 -7.03 5.35 -6.02
C CYS A 61 -8.35 5.24 -5.24
N ASN A 62 -8.85 6.34 -4.66
CA ASN A 62 -10.14 6.39 -3.99
C ASN A 62 -11.29 6.15 -4.96
N ARG A 63 -11.26 6.80 -6.12
CA ARG A 63 -12.30 6.67 -7.16
C ARG A 63 -12.34 5.28 -7.75
N GLU A 64 -11.21 4.75 -8.20
CA GLU A 64 -11.12 3.42 -8.82
C GLU A 64 -11.33 2.30 -7.80
N GLY A 65 -10.79 2.49 -6.60
CA GLY A 65 -10.88 1.51 -5.52
C GLY A 65 -12.14 1.57 -4.69
N GLY A 66 -13.01 2.57 -4.88
CA GLY A 66 -14.18 2.82 -4.02
C GLY A 66 -13.79 2.98 -2.55
N LEU A 67 -12.65 3.60 -2.28
CA LEU A 67 -12.08 3.81 -0.94
C LEU A 67 -12.23 5.28 -0.51
N ARG A 68 -11.93 5.54 0.76
CA ARG A 68 -11.81 6.90 1.31
C ARG A 68 -10.50 7.05 2.08
N MET A 69 -9.40 6.80 1.39
CA MET A 69 -8.07 7.11 1.91
C MET A 69 -7.93 8.61 2.16
N GLN A 70 -7.23 8.98 3.23
CA GLN A 70 -7.02 10.38 3.63
C GLN A 70 -5.56 10.59 4.00
N VAL A 71 -4.91 11.58 3.37
CA VAL A 71 -3.59 12.08 3.80
C VAL A 71 -3.81 12.98 5.02
N VAL A 72 -3.04 12.72 6.09
CA VAL A 72 -3.01 13.52 7.30
C VAL A 72 -1.59 14.05 7.48
N LEU A 73 -1.45 15.37 7.56
CA LEU A 73 -0.18 16.05 7.74
C LEU A 73 -0.03 16.59 9.17
N ASP A 74 1.21 16.72 9.63
CA ASP A 74 1.55 17.38 10.90
C ASP A 74 0.76 16.90 12.14
N GLU A 75 0.40 15.61 12.18
CA GLU A 75 -0.36 14.97 13.25
C GLU A 75 0.47 13.84 13.88
N PRO A 76 1.40 14.14 14.79
CA PRO A 76 2.28 13.13 15.38
C PRO A 76 1.59 12.20 16.40
N ARG A 77 0.38 12.54 16.88
CA ARG A 77 -0.24 11.80 18.00
C ARG A 77 -0.73 10.42 17.59
N ALA A 78 -0.98 10.19 16.30
CA ALA A 78 -1.24 8.84 15.78
C ALA A 78 -0.08 7.87 16.05
N PHE A 79 1.17 8.35 16.06
CA PHE A 79 2.38 7.54 16.21
C PHE A 79 3.19 7.86 17.49
N SER A 80 2.57 8.51 18.47
CA SER A 80 3.21 8.82 19.77
C SER A 80 2.93 7.78 20.85
N SER A 81 2.23 6.68 20.54
CA SER A 81 1.82 5.65 21.51
C SER A 81 2.94 4.65 21.85
N MET A 82 2.80 3.92 22.96
CA MET A 82 3.73 2.83 23.30
C MET A 82 3.81 1.76 22.19
N LEU A 83 2.70 1.49 21.50
CA LEU A 83 2.66 0.57 20.35
C LEU A 83 3.50 1.08 19.17
N ALA A 84 3.51 2.39 18.92
CA ALA A 84 4.34 2.98 17.88
C ALA A 84 5.83 2.90 18.23
N ARG A 85 6.18 3.13 19.51
CA ARG A 85 7.54 2.93 20.02
C ARG A 85 7.98 1.47 19.89
N TYR A 86 7.12 0.51 20.21
CA TYR A 86 7.37 -0.92 19.98
C TYR A 86 7.61 -1.23 18.49
N GLY A 87 6.85 -0.58 17.61
CA GLY A 87 7.05 -0.61 16.16
C GLY A 87 8.32 0.09 15.68
N LYS A 88 9.13 0.69 16.56
CA LYS A 88 10.32 1.49 16.25
C LYS A 88 10.02 2.70 15.35
N PHE A 89 8.84 3.28 15.49
CA PHE A 89 8.51 4.52 14.80
C PHE A 89 9.17 5.72 15.49
N ALA A 90 9.80 6.57 14.68
CA ALA A 90 10.46 7.80 15.11
C ALA A 90 10.07 8.95 14.17
N ASN A 91 9.66 10.08 14.75
CA ASN A 91 9.31 11.30 14.04
C ASN A 91 8.28 11.14 12.91
N VAL A 92 7.32 10.21 13.07
CA VAL A 92 6.18 10.10 12.15
C VAL A 92 5.22 11.25 12.45
N ARG A 93 5.11 12.18 11.50
CA ARG A 93 4.19 13.33 11.57
C ARG A 93 3.08 13.27 10.54
N ASN A 94 3.26 12.47 9.50
CA ASN A 94 2.32 12.35 8.41
C ASN A 94 1.96 10.88 8.20
N TYR A 95 0.73 10.64 7.77
CA TYR A 95 0.27 9.30 7.45
C TYR A 95 -0.89 9.33 6.47
N VAL A 96 -1.14 8.18 5.83
CA VAL A 96 -2.39 7.94 5.10
C VAL A 96 -3.25 6.99 5.93
N ALA A 97 -4.49 7.39 6.21
CA ALA A 97 -5.49 6.48 6.78
C ALA A 97 -6.20 5.76 5.64
N ILE A 98 -6.12 4.42 5.60
CA ILE A 98 -6.81 3.62 4.57
C ILE A 98 -8.17 3.18 5.10
N ILE A 99 -9.22 3.76 4.55
CA ILE A 99 -10.60 3.62 5.01
C ILE A 99 -11.49 3.23 3.83
N GLY A 100 -12.53 2.46 4.08
CA GLY A 100 -13.58 2.22 3.10
C GLY A 100 -14.85 1.65 3.75
N LYS A 101 -15.94 1.61 2.98
CA LYS A 101 -17.19 0.97 3.41
C LYS A 101 -16.98 -0.51 3.63
N THR A 102 -17.59 -1.04 4.69
CA THR A 102 -17.47 -2.46 5.03
C THR A 102 -18.02 -3.34 3.90
N ALA A 103 -17.17 -4.22 3.38
CA ALA A 103 -17.48 -5.20 2.34
C ALA A 103 -16.46 -6.35 2.42
N ASP A 104 -16.81 -7.53 1.90
CA ASP A 104 -15.97 -8.72 1.96
C ASP A 104 -14.61 -8.53 1.27
N ASN A 105 -14.58 -7.74 0.18
CA ASN A 105 -13.37 -7.44 -0.58
C ASN A 105 -12.64 -6.16 -0.14
N LEU A 106 -13.06 -5.51 0.96
CA LEU A 106 -12.48 -4.24 1.40
C LEU A 106 -10.97 -4.36 1.67
N ASP A 107 -10.53 -5.43 2.33
CA ASP A 107 -9.12 -5.60 2.69
C ASP A 107 -8.23 -5.78 1.45
N GLU A 108 -8.67 -6.58 0.47
CA GLU A 108 -7.92 -6.76 -0.79
C GLU A 108 -7.84 -5.45 -1.58
N ARG A 109 -8.96 -4.72 -1.72
CA ARG A 109 -8.97 -3.40 -2.38
C ARG A 109 -8.07 -2.40 -1.66
N ALA A 110 -8.14 -2.36 -0.33
CA ALA A 110 -7.31 -1.49 0.49
C ALA A 110 -5.81 -1.81 0.32
N GLY A 111 -5.45 -3.09 0.23
CA GLY A 111 -4.08 -3.51 -0.07
C GLY A 111 -3.62 -3.08 -1.46
N TYR A 112 -4.45 -3.33 -2.48
CA TYR A 112 -4.13 -3.02 -3.87
C TYR A 112 -3.92 -1.51 -4.10
N TYR A 113 -4.92 -0.71 -3.76
CA TYR A 113 -4.86 0.75 -3.98
C TYR A 113 -3.99 1.46 -2.96
N GLY A 114 -3.83 0.91 -1.75
CA GLY A 114 -2.84 1.38 -0.80
C GLY A 114 -1.42 1.19 -1.32
N GLU A 115 -1.10 0.06 -1.97
CA GLU A 115 0.24 -0.17 -2.51
C GLU A 115 0.52 0.68 -3.75
N ARG A 116 -0.48 0.89 -4.61
CA ARG A 116 -0.41 1.87 -5.70
C ARG A 116 0.03 3.25 -5.18
N LEU A 117 -0.62 3.74 -4.12
CA LEU A 117 -0.25 4.99 -3.47
C LEU A 117 1.15 4.95 -2.82
N VAL A 118 1.53 3.81 -2.22
CA VAL A 118 2.87 3.61 -1.65
C VAL A 118 3.97 3.75 -2.69
N LEU A 119 3.77 3.16 -3.88
CA LEU A 119 4.74 3.21 -4.97
C LEU A 119 4.79 4.58 -5.63
N ALA A 120 3.64 5.25 -5.77
CA ALA A 120 3.60 6.65 -6.17
C ALA A 120 4.35 7.55 -5.18
N ALA A 121 4.13 7.38 -3.87
CA ALA A 121 4.87 8.12 -2.84
C ALA A 121 6.38 7.87 -2.94
N GLN A 122 6.81 6.63 -3.18
CA GLN A 122 8.21 6.29 -3.41
C GLN A 122 8.79 6.98 -4.66
N ALA A 123 8.03 7.01 -5.76
CA ALA A 123 8.41 7.71 -6.99
C ALA A 123 8.49 9.24 -6.81
N LEU A 124 7.77 9.80 -5.83
CA LEU A 124 7.86 11.21 -5.44
C LEU A 124 9.00 11.50 -4.45
N GLY A 125 9.79 10.50 -4.07
CA GLY A 125 10.91 10.63 -3.13
C GLY A 125 10.51 10.52 -1.65
N LEU A 126 9.27 10.17 -1.36
CA LEU A 126 8.81 9.88 0.01
C LEU A 126 9.09 8.42 0.37
N ASN A 127 9.07 8.12 1.66
CA ASN A 127 9.13 6.76 2.17
C ASN A 127 7.88 6.43 2.97
N THR A 128 7.59 5.13 3.09
CA THR A 128 6.38 4.66 3.75
C THR A 128 6.62 3.44 4.65
N CYS A 129 5.68 3.19 5.56
CA CYS A 129 5.55 1.89 6.22
C CYS A 129 4.10 1.59 6.56
N TRP A 130 3.63 0.42 6.12
CA TRP A 130 2.38 -0.17 6.58
C TRP A 130 2.39 -0.36 8.10
N ALA A 131 1.34 0.14 8.75
CA ALA A 131 1.11 0.04 10.18
C ALA A 131 -0.34 -0.39 10.44
N ALA A 132 -0.53 -1.59 11.01
CA ALA A 132 -1.86 -2.11 11.30
C ALA A 132 -2.20 -2.12 12.80
N LEU A 133 -1.19 -2.31 13.66
CA LEU A 133 -1.33 -2.38 15.13
C LEU A 133 -0.46 -1.36 15.87
N THR A 134 0.60 -0.88 15.23
CA THR A 134 1.68 -0.07 15.85
C THR A 134 1.41 1.43 15.73
N PHE A 135 0.14 1.83 15.89
CA PHE A 135 -0.30 3.22 15.92
C PHE A 135 -1.54 3.36 16.82
N SER A 136 -1.90 4.58 17.18
CA SER A 136 -3.10 4.87 17.96
C SER A 136 -4.37 4.70 17.12
N LYS A 137 -4.91 3.48 17.08
CA LYS A 137 -6.17 3.18 16.38
C LYS A 137 -7.31 4.14 16.76
N ARG A 138 -7.38 4.52 18.04
CA ARG A 138 -8.40 5.46 18.54
C ARG A 138 -8.29 6.85 17.91
N GLN A 139 -7.08 7.34 17.64
CA GLN A 139 -6.90 8.65 17.00
C GLN A 139 -7.37 8.58 15.53
N VAL A 140 -6.85 7.60 14.79
CA VAL A 140 -7.08 7.50 13.34
C VAL A 140 -8.51 7.03 13.02
N ARG A 141 -9.12 6.15 13.84
CA ARG A 141 -10.49 5.65 13.60
C ARG A 141 -11.54 6.75 13.58
N ARG A 142 -11.26 7.91 14.20
CA ARG A 142 -12.13 9.10 14.17
C ARG A 142 -12.26 9.69 12.77
N LEU A 143 -11.30 9.42 11.89
CA LEU A 143 -11.35 9.83 10.49
C LEU A 143 -12.34 9.03 9.68
N ALA A 144 -12.76 7.85 10.13
CA ALA A 144 -13.72 7.01 9.43
C ALA A 144 -15.14 7.29 9.94
N GLY A 145 -16.07 7.45 9.01
CA GLY A 145 -17.48 7.75 9.26
C GLY A 145 -18.32 6.51 9.61
N PRO A 146 -19.65 6.68 9.64
CA PRO A 146 -20.59 5.56 9.78
C PRO A 146 -20.38 4.53 8.66
N GLU A 147 -20.51 3.24 8.98
CA GLU A 147 -20.36 2.10 8.05
C GLU A 147 -18.96 1.91 7.43
N GLU A 148 -18.06 2.87 7.62
CA GLU A 148 -16.67 2.80 7.21
C GLU A 148 -15.80 2.11 8.25
N ARG A 149 -14.79 1.39 7.77
CA ARG A 149 -13.76 0.75 8.59
C ARG A 149 -12.40 1.29 8.24
N LEU A 150 -11.61 1.63 9.28
CA LEU A 150 -10.17 1.82 9.14
C LEU A 150 -9.50 0.45 8.97
N VAL A 151 -8.86 0.22 7.83
CA VAL A 151 -8.15 -1.03 7.52
C VAL A 151 -6.74 -0.98 8.12
N CYS A 152 -5.93 -0.03 7.66
CA CYS A 152 -4.54 0.19 8.05
C CYS A 152 -4.19 1.68 8.00
N ALA A 153 -3.02 2.04 8.52
CA ALA A 153 -2.39 3.32 8.27
C ALA A 153 -1.05 3.12 7.55
N LEU A 154 -0.66 4.09 6.73
CA LEU A 154 0.68 4.18 6.14
C LEU A 154 1.42 5.32 6.83
N ALA A 155 2.48 5.05 7.59
CA ALA A 155 3.40 6.12 7.99
C ALA A 155 4.03 6.72 6.72
N LEU A 156 4.17 8.04 6.65
CA LEU A 156 4.55 8.76 5.44
C LEU A 156 5.51 9.92 5.75
N GLY A 157 6.51 10.11 4.88
CA GLY A 157 7.36 11.30 4.89
C GLY A 157 8.73 11.03 4.27
N TYR A 158 9.60 12.02 4.33
CA TYR A 158 11.01 11.85 3.95
C TYR A 158 11.72 10.99 5.00
N GLY A 159 12.22 9.83 4.58
CA GLY A 159 12.91 8.90 5.48
C GLY A 159 14.23 9.46 5.95
N ALA A 160 14.59 9.18 7.21
CA ALA A 160 15.96 9.36 7.70
C ALA A 160 16.94 8.36 7.05
N THR A 161 16.39 7.32 6.40
CA THR A 161 17.08 6.32 5.58
C THR A 161 16.13 5.90 4.46
N GLN A 162 16.63 5.20 3.44
CA GLN A 162 15.80 4.57 2.40
C GLN A 162 15.26 3.18 2.80
N GLY A 163 15.37 2.80 4.08
CA GLY A 163 15.03 1.46 4.54
C GLY A 163 16.07 0.43 4.11
N ARG A 164 15.72 -0.87 4.20
CA ARG A 164 16.61 -1.98 3.83
C ARG A 164 15.84 -3.08 3.11
N PRO A 165 16.49 -3.78 2.18
CA PRO A 165 15.93 -4.98 1.58
C PRO A 165 15.57 -6.02 2.65
N ARG A 166 14.57 -6.84 2.33
CA ARG A 166 14.13 -7.97 3.16
C ARG A 166 14.37 -9.26 2.39
N LYS A 167 14.59 -10.35 3.13
CA LYS A 167 14.63 -11.68 2.53
C LYS A 167 13.24 -12.02 2.00
N SER A 168 13.19 -12.51 0.75
CA SER A 168 11.98 -13.04 0.13
C SER A 168 12.01 -14.55 0.01
N LYS A 169 10.83 -15.13 -0.16
CA LYS A 169 10.68 -16.56 -0.48
C LYS A 169 11.21 -16.85 -1.89
N ALA A 170 11.38 -18.13 -2.22
CA ALA A 170 11.67 -18.51 -3.60
C ALA A 170 10.41 -18.31 -4.48
N PRO A 171 10.56 -18.01 -5.79
CA PRO A 171 9.43 -17.90 -6.72
C PRO A 171 8.49 -19.11 -6.68
N GLU A 172 9.03 -20.31 -6.52
CA GLU A 172 8.29 -21.57 -6.50
C GLU A 172 7.43 -21.73 -5.24
N ASP A 173 7.80 -21.06 -4.15
CA ASP A 173 7.03 -21.09 -2.89
C ASP A 173 5.74 -20.27 -2.96
N VAL A 174 5.67 -19.32 -3.90
CA VAL A 174 4.56 -18.37 -4.06
C VAL A 174 3.87 -18.49 -5.41
N SER A 175 4.33 -19.41 -6.26
CA SER A 175 3.74 -19.60 -7.59
C SER A 175 3.52 -21.07 -7.95
N ARG A 176 2.69 -21.30 -8.97
CA ARG A 176 2.48 -22.60 -9.58
C ARG A 176 2.14 -22.43 -11.05
N ALA A 177 2.71 -23.26 -11.90
CA ALA A 177 2.32 -23.42 -13.29
C ALA A 177 2.39 -24.91 -13.65
N ALA A 178 1.50 -25.39 -14.51
CA ALA A 178 1.47 -26.80 -14.93
C ALA A 178 2.65 -27.17 -15.86
N GLY A 179 3.34 -26.18 -16.41
CA GLY A 179 4.51 -26.32 -17.27
C GLY A 179 5.45 -25.11 -17.14
N LYS A 180 6.34 -24.92 -18.12
CA LYS A 180 7.23 -23.75 -18.15
C LYS A 180 6.39 -22.47 -18.25
N PRO A 181 6.43 -21.56 -17.25
CA PRO A 181 5.65 -20.34 -17.31
C PRO A 181 6.18 -19.40 -18.41
N PRO A 182 5.30 -18.59 -19.02
CA PRO A 182 5.72 -17.52 -19.92
C PRO A 182 6.46 -16.43 -19.13
N GLU A 183 7.32 -15.68 -19.82
CA GLU A 183 8.21 -14.68 -19.19
C GLU A 183 7.45 -13.60 -18.40
N TRP A 184 6.29 -13.15 -18.92
CA TRP A 184 5.46 -12.16 -18.24
C TRP A 184 4.99 -12.67 -16.87
N PHE A 185 4.67 -13.96 -16.74
CA PHE A 185 4.23 -14.54 -15.48
C PHE A 185 5.38 -14.57 -14.49
N GLU A 186 6.57 -14.95 -14.93
CA GLU A 186 7.76 -14.94 -14.08
C GLU A 186 8.11 -13.52 -13.62
N ARG A 187 8.00 -12.51 -14.48
CA ARG A 187 8.20 -11.11 -14.10
C ARG A 187 7.16 -10.66 -13.07
N GLY A 188 5.89 -11.02 -13.26
CA GLY A 188 4.82 -10.77 -12.28
C GLY A 188 5.12 -11.41 -10.92
N VAL A 189 5.56 -12.67 -10.88
CA VAL A 189 5.95 -13.34 -9.63
C VAL A 189 7.15 -12.66 -8.97
N ARG A 190 8.19 -12.31 -9.74
CA ARG A 190 9.36 -11.58 -9.22
C ARG A 190 8.97 -10.23 -8.64
N ALA A 191 8.11 -9.47 -9.31
CA ALA A 191 7.59 -8.21 -8.81
C ALA A 191 6.76 -8.39 -7.53
N ALA A 192 5.89 -9.40 -7.47
CA ALA A 192 5.10 -9.70 -6.28
C ALA A 192 5.96 -10.08 -5.05
N LEU A 193 7.14 -10.68 -5.24
CA LEU A 193 8.08 -10.96 -4.15
C LEU A 193 8.73 -9.69 -3.55
N LEU A 194 8.66 -8.54 -4.22
CA LEU A 194 9.07 -7.24 -3.69
C LEU A 194 7.99 -6.59 -2.82
N ALA A 195 6.75 -7.09 -2.89
CA ALA A 195 5.61 -6.55 -2.16
C ALA A 195 5.85 -6.59 -0.63
N PRO A 196 5.57 -5.50 0.09
CA PRO A 196 5.54 -5.54 1.54
C PRO A 196 4.39 -6.42 2.01
N THR A 197 4.65 -7.29 2.98
CA THR A 197 3.60 -8.08 3.63
C THR A 197 3.73 -8.00 5.14
N ALA A 198 2.62 -8.15 5.85
CA ALA A 198 2.59 -8.21 7.31
C ALA A 198 3.64 -9.21 7.82
N LEU A 199 4.50 -8.75 8.74
CA LEU A 199 5.58 -9.55 9.35
C LEU A 199 6.49 -10.29 8.36
N ASN A 200 6.60 -9.83 7.10
CA ASN A 200 7.32 -10.53 6.04
C ASN A 200 6.84 -11.96 5.74
N GLN A 201 5.55 -12.23 5.93
CA GLN A 201 5.03 -13.59 5.78
C GLN A 201 4.94 -14.11 4.33
N GLN A 202 4.75 -13.24 3.33
CA GLN A 202 4.58 -13.59 1.90
C GLN A 202 3.61 -14.76 1.71
N LYS A 203 2.41 -14.61 2.27
CA LYS A 203 1.36 -15.63 2.33
C LYS A 203 0.34 -15.46 1.21
N PHE A 204 0.84 -15.35 -0.02
CA PHE A 204 0.06 -15.30 -1.24
C PHE A 204 0.53 -16.40 -2.19
N ARG A 205 -0.33 -16.81 -3.13
CA ARG A 205 0.01 -17.72 -4.21
C ARG A 205 -0.58 -17.26 -5.54
N PHE A 206 0.23 -17.30 -6.59
CA PHE A 206 -0.20 -17.09 -7.97
C PHE A 206 -0.11 -18.38 -8.77
N GLU A 207 -1.21 -18.82 -9.35
CA GLU A 207 -1.27 -20.03 -10.17
C GLU A 207 -1.64 -19.67 -11.61
N LEU A 208 -0.76 -19.97 -12.56
CA LEU A 208 -1.07 -19.91 -13.98
C LEU A 208 -1.91 -21.12 -14.35
N LEU A 209 -3.12 -20.88 -14.85
CA LEU A 209 -4.04 -21.93 -15.26
C LEU A 209 -3.63 -22.55 -16.60
N LEU A 210 -4.24 -23.69 -16.93
CA LEU A 210 -3.91 -24.49 -18.12
C LEU A 210 -4.09 -23.74 -19.46
N ASP A 211 -4.90 -22.68 -19.47
CA ASP A 211 -5.10 -21.84 -20.66
C ASP A 211 -3.92 -20.91 -20.96
N GLY A 212 -2.92 -20.85 -20.08
CA GLY A 212 -1.70 -20.07 -20.25
C GLY A 212 -1.89 -18.55 -20.16
N LYS A 213 -3.08 -18.07 -19.80
CA LYS A 213 -3.43 -16.63 -19.76
C LYS A 213 -4.27 -16.21 -18.56
N THR A 214 -4.85 -17.17 -17.84
CA THR A 214 -5.62 -16.89 -16.63
C THR A 214 -4.75 -17.15 -15.40
N VAL A 215 -4.68 -16.18 -14.48
CA VAL A 215 -3.95 -16.29 -13.22
C VAL A 215 -4.92 -16.33 -12.05
N ARG A 216 -4.81 -17.36 -11.21
CA ARG A 216 -5.52 -17.43 -9.93
C ARG A 216 -4.63 -16.88 -8.83
N ALA A 217 -5.14 -15.90 -8.07
CA ALA A 217 -4.48 -15.35 -6.90
C ALA A 217 -5.20 -15.82 -5.62
N GLN A 218 -4.46 -16.28 -4.62
CA GLN A 218 -5.03 -16.79 -3.37
C GLN A 218 -4.22 -16.35 -2.15
N THR A 219 -4.92 -16.10 -1.04
CA THR A 219 -4.30 -15.96 0.28
C THR A 219 -3.98 -17.33 0.88
N LEU A 220 -2.92 -17.42 1.66
CA LEU A 220 -2.79 -18.46 2.70
C LEU A 220 -3.41 -17.95 4.01
N SER A 221 -3.56 -18.82 5.01
CA SER A 221 -4.16 -18.45 6.29
C SER A 221 -3.26 -17.51 7.11
N GLY A 222 -3.87 -16.49 7.72
CA GLY A 222 -3.17 -15.57 8.61
C GLY A 222 -3.85 -14.22 8.72
N ALA A 223 -3.40 -13.43 9.69
CA ALA A 223 -3.83 -12.04 9.80
C ALA A 223 -3.32 -11.22 8.60
N TYR A 224 -4.13 -10.27 8.14
CA TYR A 224 -3.83 -9.31 7.07
C TYR A 224 -3.55 -9.93 5.69
N THR A 225 -3.77 -11.23 5.48
CA THR A 225 -3.42 -11.88 4.22
C THR A 225 -4.24 -11.38 3.04
N ALA A 226 -5.48 -10.95 3.25
CA ALA A 226 -6.29 -10.31 2.20
C ALA A 226 -5.69 -8.95 1.77
N VAL A 227 -5.23 -8.13 2.72
CA VAL A 227 -4.49 -6.89 2.43
C VAL A 227 -3.21 -7.21 1.68
N ASP A 228 -2.40 -8.15 2.21
CA ASP A 228 -1.15 -8.58 1.59
C ASP A 228 -1.36 -9.12 0.16
N LEU A 229 -2.48 -9.80 -0.11
CA LEU A 229 -2.84 -10.27 -1.45
C LEU A 229 -3.12 -9.10 -2.39
N GLY A 230 -3.87 -8.09 -1.94
CA GLY A 230 -4.09 -6.87 -2.71
C GLY A 230 -2.78 -6.19 -3.12
N ILE A 231 -1.87 -6.02 -2.15
CA ILE A 231 -0.53 -5.48 -2.37
C ILE A 231 0.22 -6.32 -3.42
N ALA A 232 0.28 -7.64 -3.24
CA ALA A 232 0.98 -8.54 -4.14
C ALA A 232 0.37 -8.56 -5.55
N LYS A 233 -0.95 -8.44 -5.69
CA LYS A 233 -1.63 -8.34 -6.99
C LYS A 233 -1.25 -7.08 -7.75
N TYR A 234 -1.16 -5.94 -7.08
CA TYR A 234 -0.71 -4.70 -7.72
C TYR A 234 0.70 -4.84 -8.28
N HIS A 235 1.63 -5.36 -7.46
CA HIS A 235 2.99 -5.67 -7.92
C HIS A 235 3.02 -6.66 -9.08
N PHE A 236 2.21 -7.73 -9.01
CA PHE A 236 2.14 -8.73 -10.06
C PHE A 236 1.70 -8.09 -11.38
N GLU A 237 0.67 -7.25 -11.36
CA GLU A 237 0.18 -6.55 -12.56
C GLU A 237 1.23 -5.66 -13.18
N VAL A 238 1.94 -4.86 -12.37
CA VAL A 238 3.02 -4.00 -12.88
C VAL A 238 4.14 -4.82 -13.50
N GLY A 239 4.57 -5.92 -12.86
CA GLY A 239 5.62 -6.77 -13.41
C GLY A 239 5.21 -7.59 -14.63
N ALA A 240 3.95 -8.05 -14.67
CA ALA A 240 3.43 -8.90 -15.74
C ALA A 240 3.02 -8.10 -16.99
N GLY A 241 2.51 -6.89 -16.82
CA GLY A 241 1.72 -6.19 -17.84
C GLY A 241 0.26 -6.67 -17.80
N THR A 242 -0.67 -5.74 -17.62
CA THR A 242 -2.11 -6.06 -17.43
C THR A 242 -2.77 -6.59 -18.69
N GLU A 243 -2.20 -6.35 -19.86
CA GLU A 243 -2.61 -6.89 -21.15
C GLU A 243 -2.20 -8.35 -21.36
N SER A 244 -1.25 -8.85 -20.56
CA SER A 244 -0.67 -10.18 -20.74
C SER A 244 -1.52 -11.31 -20.15
N PHE A 245 -2.50 -10.99 -19.28
CA PHE A 245 -3.26 -12.00 -18.55
C PHE A 245 -4.65 -11.51 -18.09
N ALA A 246 -5.46 -12.45 -17.59
CA ALA A 246 -6.70 -12.15 -16.90
C ALA A 246 -6.70 -12.80 -15.50
N TRP A 247 -7.25 -12.11 -14.50
CA TRP A 247 -7.49 -12.74 -13.20
C TRP A 247 -8.59 -13.80 -13.31
N ALA A 248 -8.37 -14.94 -12.67
CA ALA A 248 -9.43 -15.92 -12.45
C ALA A 248 -10.55 -15.26 -11.64
N ARG A 249 -11.81 -15.47 -12.04
CA ARG A 249 -12.96 -15.03 -11.25
C ARG A 249 -12.88 -15.70 -9.88
N GLN A 250 -13.04 -14.93 -8.81
CA GLN A 250 -13.19 -15.53 -7.49
C GLN A 250 -14.49 -16.35 -7.51
N GLY A 251 -14.36 -17.68 -7.43
CA GLY A 251 -15.51 -18.55 -7.28
C GLY A 251 -16.15 -18.27 -5.92
N GLY A 252 -17.44 -17.96 -5.90
CA GLY A 252 -18.21 -17.91 -4.67
C GLY A 252 -18.04 -19.25 -3.95
N GLY A 253 -17.35 -19.22 -2.81
CA GLY A 253 -17.19 -20.42 -1.99
C GLY A 253 -18.57 -20.89 -1.57
N VAL A 254 -18.93 -22.11 -1.99
CA VAL A 254 -19.99 -22.87 -1.35
C VAL A 254 -19.53 -23.12 0.09
N THR A 255 -20.12 -22.40 1.04
CA THR A 255 -20.09 -22.79 2.44
C THR A 255 -20.90 -24.06 2.57
N GLY A 256 -20.21 -25.20 2.66
CA GLY A 256 -20.75 -26.43 3.24
C GLY A 256 -20.51 -26.46 4.74
#